data_AF-A0A8J2YDY2-F1
#
_entry.id   AF-A0A8J2YDY2-F1
#
_cell.length_a   1.000
_cell.length_b   1.000
_cell.length_c   1.000
_cell.angle_alpha   90.00
_cell.angle_beta   90.00
_cell.angle_gamma   90.00
#
_symmetry.space_group_name_H-M   'P 1'
#
loop_
_entity.id
_entity.type
_entity.pdbx_description
1 polymer ?
#
loop_
_entity_poly.entity_id
_entity_poly.type
_entity_poly.pdbx_seq_one_letter_code
_entity_poly.pdbx_strand_id
1 'polypeptide(L)'
;MRILLVILFTLLHPGIAQIYNGRRWKGIGLIGITFIVTAFKLSLGFIPVALLYIIGIIDAIVDAVRLNKGQIDTLEGKNIWVEVVVALIIAVPVTYMINEFVTKEDGEGLTSPAPQSEQITQADQQKVQKEAIAYLKKKYKRDFTVWDVEYVWQTDKYLMKAKAKTEPDVTFSVIQSDKQFKDTLLGTLWSEQAKQELTPVFQKSFPQYSSFRTEIGFDPSLKNQAVQGGKIPDYKEIRQRSDDYNQHITVYVIRTLTRNNQTDEMKKVLRFINYLNKNNINATIEIRYYHESLLQNGVKQVNIDNEGDHINFLQYMFESDDVSQVKTLKDVEAGFRSVK
;
A
#
# COMPACT_ATOMS: atom_id res chain seq x y z
N MET A 1 24.76 -5.48 -36.07
CA MET A 1 24.81 -6.60 -35.10
C MET A 1 25.40 -6.21 -33.74
N ARG A 2 26.57 -5.56 -33.68
CA ARG A 2 27.22 -5.16 -32.40
C ARG A 2 26.36 -4.29 -31.48
N ILE A 3 25.63 -3.31 -32.02
CA ILE A 3 24.74 -2.43 -31.24
C ILE A 3 23.57 -3.21 -30.60
N LEU A 4 22.99 -4.16 -31.33
CA LEU A 4 21.91 -5.02 -30.80
C LEU A 4 22.41 -5.90 -29.65
N LEU A 5 23.62 -6.48 -29.80
CA LEU A 5 24.25 -7.28 -28.76
C LEU A 5 24.57 -6.46 -27.51
N VAL A 6 25.04 -5.23 -27.70
CA VAL A 6 25.29 -4.28 -26.61
C VAL A 6 24.01 -3.96 -25.83
N ILE A 7 22.90 -3.68 -26.51
CA ILE A 7 21.62 -3.43 -25.85
C ILE A 7 21.18 -4.67 -25.06
N LEU A 8 21.26 -5.85 -25.69
CA LEU A 8 20.88 -7.11 -25.06
C LEU A 8 21.73 -7.42 -23.81
N PHE A 9 23.04 -7.20 -23.88
CA PHE A 9 23.91 -7.41 -22.73
C PHE A 9 23.67 -6.44 -21.59
N THR A 10 23.37 -5.17 -21.86
CA THR A 10 23.03 -4.22 -20.80
C THR A 10 21.68 -4.53 -20.15
N LEU A 11 20.71 -5.01 -20.93
CA LEU A 11 19.42 -5.46 -20.40
C LEU A 11 19.57 -6.65 -19.45
N LEU A 12 20.51 -7.55 -19.73
CA LEU A 12 20.86 -8.64 -18.82
C LEU A 12 21.52 -8.12 -17.53
N HIS A 13 22.51 -7.24 -17.67
CA HIS A 13 23.12 -6.58 -16.51
C HIS A 13 23.94 -5.34 -16.94
N PRO A 14 23.81 -4.18 -16.25
CA PRO A 14 24.63 -3.01 -16.50
C PRO A 14 26.12 -3.32 -16.32
N GLY A 15 26.95 -2.92 -17.29
CA GLY A 15 28.39 -3.17 -17.32
C GLY A 15 28.85 -4.34 -18.20
N ILE A 16 27.97 -5.28 -18.56
CA ILE A 16 28.34 -6.42 -19.43
C ILE A 16 28.64 -5.96 -20.86
N ALA A 17 27.85 -5.03 -21.38
CA ALA A 17 28.07 -4.48 -22.72
C ALA A 17 29.39 -3.68 -22.82
N GLN A 18 29.81 -3.03 -21.73
CA GLN A 18 31.10 -2.35 -21.65
C GLN A 18 32.25 -3.36 -21.71
N ILE A 19 32.13 -4.53 -21.08
CA ILE A 19 33.11 -5.63 -21.19
C ILE A 19 33.14 -6.16 -22.63
N TYR A 20 31.98 -6.34 -23.27
CA TYR A 20 31.89 -6.75 -24.68
C TYR A 20 32.53 -5.74 -25.64
N ASN A 21 32.47 -4.45 -25.32
CA ASN A 21 33.16 -3.38 -26.05
C ASN A 21 34.65 -3.24 -25.69
N GLY A 22 35.21 -4.14 -24.88
CA GLY A 22 36.63 -4.11 -24.47
C GLY A 22 36.95 -3.09 -23.37
N ARG A 23 35.93 -2.48 -22.75
CA ARG A 23 36.07 -1.50 -21.66
C ARG A 23 35.92 -2.16 -20.29
N ARG A 24 36.87 -3.05 -19.96
CA ARG A 24 36.84 -3.89 -18.75
C ARG A 24 36.60 -3.11 -17.45
N TRP A 25 37.38 -2.06 -17.19
CA TRP A 25 37.27 -1.27 -15.96
C TRP A 25 35.94 -0.52 -15.84
N LYS A 26 35.42 0.02 -16.95
CA LYS A 26 34.08 0.63 -16.95
C LYS A 26 33.00 -0.40 -16.64
N GLY A 27 33.09 -1.58 -17.25
CA GLY A 27 32.14 -2.66 -17.02
C GLY A 27 32.15 -3.17 -15.58
N ILE A 28 33.33 -3.41 -15.01
CA ILE A 28 33.48 -3.80 -13.59
C ILE A 28 32.92 -2.71 -12.67
N GLY A 29 33.21 -1.45 -12.94
CA GLY A 29 32.69 -0.32 -12.16
C GLY A 29 31.16 -0.25 -12.19
N LEU A 30 30.54 -0.38 -13.38
CA LEU A 30 29.09 -0.41 -13.52
C LEU A 30 28.45 -1.61 -12.82
N ILE A 31 29.07 -2.80 -12.88
CA ILE A 31 28.59 -3.98 -12.15
C ILE A 31 28.62 -3.70 -10.64
N GLY A 32 29.73 -3.15 -10.11
CA GLY A 32 29.85 -2.81 -8.69
C GLY A 32 28.82 -1.77 -8.24
N ILE A 33 28.60 -0.71 -9.02
CA ILE A 33 27.55 0.29 -8.73
C ILE A 33 26.16 -0.36 -8.77
N THR A 34 25.92 -1.28 -9.72
CA THR A 34 24.64 -2.02 -9.78
C THR A 34 24.39 -2.78 -8.49
N PHE A 35 25.39 -3.47 -7.93
CA PHE A 35 25.26 -4.17 -6.66
C PHE A 35 24.91 -3.20 -5.52
N ILE A 36 25.59 -2.05 -5.43
CA ILE A 36 25.32 -1.03 -4.40
C ILE A 36 23.89 -0.49 -4.55
N VAL A 37 23.50 -0.04 -5.73
CA VAL A 37 22.16 0.53 -5.96
C VAL A 37 21.06 -0.53 -5.72
N THR A 38 21.32 -1.79 -6.07
CA THR A 38 20.39 -2.90 -5.79
C THR A 38 20.28 -3.17 -4.28
N ALA A 39 21.39 -3.10 -3.54
CA ALA A 39 21.40 -3.23 -2.08
C ALA A 39 20.63 -2.08 -1.38
N PHE A 40 20.66 -0.88 -1.94
CA PHE A 40 19.98 0.31 -1.39
C PHE A 40 18.65 0.65 -2.07
N LYS A 41 18.10 -0.23 -2.92
CA LYS A 41 16.89 0.05 -3.69
C LYS A 41 15.66 0.34 -2.82
N LEU A 42 15.62 -0.19 -1.60
CA LEU A 42 14.54 0.07 -0.64
C LEU A 42 14.58 1.51 -0.11
N SER A 43 15.78 2.02 0.18
CA SER A 43 15.97 3.39 0.69
C SER A 43 15.87 4.46 -0.40
N LEU A 44 16.29 4.14 -1.61
CA LEU A 44 16.37 5.09 -2.72
C LEU A 44 15.20 4.97 -3.73
N GLY A 45 14.36 3.97 -3.57
CA GLY A 45 13.29 3.61 -4.50
C GLY A 45 13.81 2.96 -5.80
N PHE A 46 12.89 2.67 -6.72
CA PHE A 46 13.20 2.00 -8.00
C PHE A 46 13.87 2.92 -9.04
N ILE A 47 13.69 4.23 -8.92
CA ILE A 47 14.12 5.22 -9.92
C ILE A 47 15.64 5.17 -10.18
N PRO A 48 16.52 5.09 -9.17
CA PRO A 48 17.97 5.03 -9.39
C PRO A 48 18.43 3.76 -10.12
N VAL A 49 17.76 2.62 -9.89
CA VAL A 49 18.03 1.37 -10.63
C VAL A 49 17.71 1.59 -12.11
N ALA A 50 16.51 2.11 -12.41
CA ALA A 50 16.11 2.38 -13.79
C ALA A 50 17.04 3.37 -14.52
N LEU A 51 17.47 4.44 -13.82
CA LEU A 51 18.42 5.41 -14.37
C LEU A 51 19.79 4.77 -14.66
N LEU A 52 20.26 3.86 -13.80
CA LEU A 52 21.52 3.16 -14.02
C LEU A 52 21.49 2.32 -15.31
N TYR A 53 20.38 1.63 -15.57
CA TYR A 53 20.20 0.87 -16.81
C TYR A 53 20.19 1.79 -18.05
N ILE A 54 19.49 2.92 -17.99
CA ILE A 54 19.45 3.90 -19.09
C ILE A 54 20.85 4.45 -19.38
N ILE A 55 21.58 4.86 -18.34
CA ILE A 55 22.95 5.38 -18.45
C ILE A 55 23.87 4.29 -19.03
N GLY A 56 23.76 3.06 -18.54
CA GLY A 56 24.54 1.92 -19.02
C GLY A 56 24.29 1.62 -20.50
N ILE A 57 23.04 1.75 -20.98
CA ILE A 57 22.69 1.54 -22.39
C ILE A 57 23.29 2.65 -23.26
N ILE A 58 23.12 3.91 -22.85
CA ILE A 58 23.64 5.07 -23.61
C ILE A 58 25.17 4.98 -23.73
N ASP A 59 25.89 4.77 -22.63
CA ASP A 59 27.36 4.65 -22.63
C ASP A 59 27.83 3.50 -23.52
N ALA A 60 27.18 2.34 -23.45
CA ALA A 60 27.55 1.19 -24.26
C ALA A 60 27.28 1.40 -25.76
N ILE A 61 26.19 2.09 -26.13
CA ILE A 61 25.89 2.45 -27.53
C ILE A 61 26.93 3.44 -28.06
N VAL A 62 27.28 4.46 -27.27
CA VAL A 62 28.30 5.46 -27.65
C VAL A 62 29.64 4.77 -27.92
N ASP A 63 30.08 3.87 -27.04
CA ASP A 63 31.32 3.12 -27.23
C ASP A 63 31.24 2.18 -28.44
N ALA A 64 30.10 1.52 -28.69
CA ALA A 64 29.90 0.68 -29.88
C ALA A 64 29.96 1.47 -31.20
N VAL A 65 29.39 2.67 -31.23
CA VAL A 65 29.44 3.57 -32.41
C VAL A 65 30.86 4.04 -32.66
N ARG A 66 31.60 4.42 -31.61
CA ARG A 66 33.00 4.85 -31.73
C ARG A 66 33.90 3.73 -32.23
N LEU A 67 33.69 2.49 -31.76
CA LEU A 67 34.41 1.31 -32.25
C LEU A 67 34.10 1.02 -33.72
N ASN A 68 32.84 1.10 -34.14
CA ASN A 68 32.47 0.92 -35.56
C ASN A 68 33.06 2.00 -36.48
N LYS A 69 33.29 3.20 -35.94
CA LYS A 69 33.94 4.31 -36.66
C LYS A 69 35.48 4.23 -36.62
N GLY A 70 36.07 3.21 -35.99
CA GLY A 70 37.52 3.08 -35.84
C GLY A 70 38.14 4.16 -34.96
N GLN A 71 37.34 4.85 -34.14
CA GLN A 71 37.81 5.95 -33.28
C GLN A 71 38.48 5.45 -31.99
N ILE A 72 38.34 4.16 -31.70
CA ILE A 72 38.88 3.47 -30.54
C ILE A 72 39.32 2.08 -31.00
N ASP A 73 40.45 1.60 -30.50
CA ASP A 73 40.92 0.26 -30.78
C ASP A 73 40.00 -0.81 -30.18
N THR A 74 39.63 -1.78 -31.00
CA THR A 74 38.97 -3.00 -30.57
C THR A 74 40.00 -3.96 -30.00
N LEU A 75 39.83 -4.38 -28.75
CA LEU A 75 40.34 -5.69 -28.36
C LEU A 75 39.56 -6.70 -29.22
N GLU A 76 40.24 -7.46 -30.07
CA GLU A 76 39.63 -8.55 -30.84
C GLU A 76 40.23 -9.87 -30.36
N GLY A 77 39.37 -10.83 -30.05
CA GLY A 77 39.80 -12.15 -29.65
C GLY A 77 38.68 -13.00 -29.07
N LYS A 78 38.82 -14.31 -29.23
CA LYS A 78 37.92 -15.35 -28.67
C LYS A 78 37.70 -15.19 -27.15
N ASN A 79 38.63 -14.50 -26.47
CA ASN A 79 38.63 -14.26 -25.03
C ASN A 79 37.56 -13.26 -24.56
N ILE A 80 37.08 -12.33 -25.41
CA ILE A 80 36.04 -11.36 -25.00
C ILE A 80 34.71 -12.07 -24.73
N TRP A 81 34.36 -13.04 -25.55
CA TRP A 81 33.17 -13.85 -25.34
C TRP A 81 33.26 -14.66 -24.05
N VAL A 82 34.45 -15.17 -23.71
CA VAL A 82 34.69 -15.85 -22.43
C VAL A 82 34.52 -14.88 -21.26
N GLU A 83 35.09 -13.67 -21.34
CA GLU A 83 34.95 -12.65 -20.30
C GLU A 83 33.50 -12.21 -20.07
N VAL A 84 32.74 -12.01 -21.16
CA VAL A 84 31.31 -11.66 -21.09
C VAL A 84 30.51 -12.79 -20.43
N VAL A 85 30.77 -14.05 -20.81
CA VAL A 85 30.09 -15.21 -20.22
C VAL A 85 30.43 -15.34 -18.74
N VAL A 86 31.70 -15.23 -18.37
CA VAL A 86 32.14 -15.28 -16.96
C VAL A 86 31.50 -14.13 -16.15
N ALA A 87 31.52 -12.91 -16.68
CA ALA A 87 30.92 -11.76 -16.02
C ALA A 87 29.40 -11.92 -15.85
N LEU A 88 28.69 -12.49 -16.83
CA LEU A 88 27.26 -12.80 -16.70
C LEU A 88 26.99 -13.87 -15.64
N ILE A 89 27.78 -14.96 -15.63
CA ILE A 89 27.66 -16.06 -14.66
C ILE A 89 27.89 -15.58 -13.22
N ILE A 90 28.67 -14.52 -13.02
CA ILE A 90 28.91 -13.95 -11.70
C ILE A 90 27.89 -12.86 -11.37
N ALA A 91 27.74 -11.86 -12.24
CA ALA A 91 26.96 -10.67 -11.95
C ALA A 91 25.46 -10.96 -11.82
N VAL A 92 24.90 -11.83 -12.67
CA VAL A 92 23.46 -12.13 -12.62
C VAL A 92 23.09 -12.89 -11.34
N PRO A 93 23.78 -13.99 -10.94
CA PRO A 93 23.47 -14.66 -9.68
C PRO A 93 23.76 -13.80 -8.45
N VAL A 94 24.83 -12.99 -8.46
CA VAL A 94 25.12 -12.09 -7.33
C VAL A 94 24.04 -11.02 -7.19
N THR A 95 23.62 -10.37 -8.28
CA THR A 95 22.50 -9.42 -8.25
C THR A 95 21.20 -10.10 -7.84
N TYR A 96 20.94 -11.33 -8.30
CA TYR A 96 19.79 -12.10 -7.84
C TYR A 96 19.87 -12.40 -6.34
N MET A 97 21.02 -12.83 -5.81
CA MET A 97 21.20 -13.07 -4.37
C MET A 97 21.06 -11.80 -3.55
N ILE A 98 21.60 -10.66 -4.00
CA ILE A 98 21.40 -9.35 -3.33
C ILE A 98 19.93 -8.98 -3.37
N ASN A 99 19.29 -9.09 -4.54
CA ASN A 99 17.88 -8.78 -4.71
C ASN A 99 17.02 -9.66 -3.81
N GLU A 100 17.28 -10.97 -3.78
CA GLU A 100 16.60 -11.96 -2.96
C GLU A 100 16.88 -11.74 -1.48
N PHE A 101 18.09 -11.37 -1.06
CA PHE A 101 18.39 -10.99 0.32
C PHE A 101 17.58 -9.74 0.72
N VAL A 102 17.61 -8.70 -0.12
CA VAL A 102 16.87 -7.46 0.10
C VAL A 102 15.34 -7.66 0.02
N THR A 103 14.83 -8.59 -0.80
CA THR A 103 13.38 -8.84 -0.91
C THR A 103 12.86 -9.95 0.00
N LYS A 104 13.69 -10.92 0.41
CA LYS A 104 13.30 -11.91 1.42
C LYS A 104 13.21 -11.28 2.79
N GLU A 105 13.99 -10.22 3.05
CA GLU A 105 13.73 -9.31 4.18
C GLU A 105 12.33 -8.67 4.14
N ASP A 106 11.65 -8.61 2.99
CA ASP A 106 10.26 -8.15 2.87
C ASP A 106 9.21 -9.29 2.78
N GLY A 107 9.62 -10.53 2.45
CA GLY A 107 8.72 -11.63 2.04
C GLY A 107 8.49 -12.75 3.07
N GLU A 108 9.42 -12.96 4.00
CA GLU A 108 9.11 -13.55 5.30
C GLU A 108 9.07 -12.36 6.26
N GLY A 109 7.90 -12.12 6.86
CA GLY A 109 7.63 -10.88 7.57
C GLY A 109 8.82 -10.39 8.40
N LEU A 110 9.06 -9.09 8.34
CA LEU A 110 9.76 -8.32 9.36
C LEU A 110 9.00 -8.41 10.71
N THR A 111 8.86 -9.63 11.23
CA THR A 111 9.46 -10.02 12.50
C THR A 111 10.88 -10.55 12.26
N SER A 112 11.71 -9.87 11.47
CA SER A 112 13.14 -9.82 11.75
C SER A 112 13.26 -8.72 12.81
N PRO A 113 13.84 -9.00 13.99
CA PRO A 113 13.87 -8.02 15.06
C PRO A 113 14.53 -6.76 14.48
N ALA A 114 13.81 -5.64 14.57
CA ALA A 114 14.32 -4.31 14.22
C ALA A 114 15.81 -4.23 14.57
N PRO A 115 16.67 -3.61 13.73
CA PRO A 115 18.12 -3.53 13.96
C PRO A 115 18.35 -2.97 15.34
N GLN A 116 18.53 -3.84 16.35
CA GLN A 116 18.09 -3.60 17.73
C GLN A 116 17.34 -2.28 17.82
N SER A 117 16.00 -2.27 17.64
CA SER A 117 15.18 -1.16 18.17
C SER A 117 15.88 -0.79 19.47
N GLU A 118 16.38 0.44 19.66
CA GLU A 118 16.92 0.81 20.97
C GLU A 118 15.88 0.28 21.93
N GLN A 119 16.19 -0.81 22.63
CA GLN A 119 15.14 -1.66 23.20
C GLN A 119 14.59 -0.75 24.26
N ILE A 120 13.45 -0.12 23.95
CA ILE A 120 12.97 0.98 24.77
C ILE A 120 12.85 0.38 26.15
N THR A 121 13.53 1.00 27.10
CA THR A 121 13.67 0.37 28.39
C THR A 121 12.27 0.14 28.95
N GLN A 122 12.08 -0.89 29.77
CA GLN A 122 10.77 -1.06 30.42
C GLN A 122 10.33 0.22 31.16
N ALA A 123 11.30 1.02 31.65
CA ALA A 123 11.04 2.33 32.23
C ALA A 123 10.47 3.32 31.21
N ASP A 124 11.03 3.40 30.00
CA ASP A 124 10.52 4.26 28.93
C ASP A 124 9.14 3.81 28.45
N GLN A 125 8.93 2.50 28.27
CA GLN A 125 7.62 1.94 27.94
C GLN A 125 6.57 2.34 28.98
N GLN A 126 6.86 2.14 30.27
CA GLN A 126 5.95 2.49 31.36
C GLN A 126 5.70 3.99 31.45
N LYS A 127 6.71 4.82 31.17
CA LYS A 127 6.59 6.27 31.15
C LYS A 127 5.63 6.73 30.05
N VAL A 128 5.89 6.32 28.81
CA VAL A 128 5.06 6.68 27.65
C VAL A 128 3.63 6.15 27.82
N GLN A 129 3.47 4.94 28.34
CA GLN A 129 2.16 4.38 28.66
C GLN A 129 1.38 5.22 29.67
N LYS A 130 2.02 5.67 30.77
CA LYS A 130 1.39 6.53 31.78
C LYS A 130 1.01 7.90 31.19
N GLU A 131 1.88 8.48 30.37
CA GLU A 131 1.62 9.74 29.68
C GLU A 131 0.44 9.61 28.70
N ALA A 132 0.35 8.51 27.95
CA ALA A 132 -0.77 8.20 27.07
C ALA A 132 -2.10 8.08 27.84
N ILE A 133 -2.11 7.36 28.98
CA ILE A 133 -3.30 7.26 29.85
C ILE A 133 -3.72 8.64 30.35
N ALA A 134 -2.77 9.46 30.80
CA ALA A 134 -3.05 10.81 31.29
C ALA A 134 -3.61 11.71 30.17
N TYR A 135 -3.06 11.62 28.96
CA TYR A 135 -3.56 12.31 27.77
C TYR A 135 -5.02 11.94 27.47
N LEU A 136 -5.32 10.64 27.37
CA LEU A 136 -6.68 10.15 27.06
C LEU A 136 -7.67 10.54 28.16
N LYS A 137 -7.30 10.38 29.43
CA LYS A 137 -8.15 10.77 30.57
C LYS A 137 -8.41 12.27 30.59
N LYS A 138 -7.40 13.10 30.29
CA LYS A 138 -7.56 14.55 30.20
C LYS A 138 -8.52 14.94 29.08
N LYS A 139 -8.38 14.32 27.89
CA LYS A 139 -9.14 14.61 26.68
C LYS A 139 -10.60 14.15 26.79
N TYR A 140 -10.82 12.88 27.14
CA TYR A 140 -12.14 12.25 27.08
C TYR A 140 -12.86 12.16 28.43
N LYS A 141 -12.19 12.50 29.55
CA LYS A 141 -12.75 12.39 30.92
C LYS A 141 -13.25 10.97 31.27
N ARG A 142 -12.60 9.95 30.70
CA ARG A 142 -12.89 8.52 30.91
C ARG A 142 -11.62 7.80 31.33
N ASP A 143 -11.79 6.59 31.88
CA ASP A 143 -10.67 5.72 32.20
C ASP A 143 -10.35 4.78 31.03
N PHE A 144 -9.05 4.65 30.76
CA PHE A 144 -8.53 3.86 29.66
C PHE A 144 -7.48 2.86 30.16
N THR A 145 -7.31 1.80 29.39
CA THR A 145 -6.14 0.92 29.47
C THR A 145 -5.34 1.10 28.19
N VAL A 146 -4.02 1.26 28.33
CA VAL A 146 -3.07 1.34 27.22
C VAL A 146 -2.13 0.15 27.34
N TRP A 147 -1.79 -0.50 26.23
CA TRP A 147 -0.86 -1.64 26.17
C TRP A 147 -0.13 -1.65 24.83
N ASP A 148 0.74 -2.64 24.63
CA ASP A 148 1.46 -2.88 23.37
C ASP A 148 2.26 -1.65 22.91
N VAL A 149 3.16 -1.18 23.78
CA VAL A 149 4.00 0.00 23.52
C VAL A 149 5.17 -0.41 22.64
N GLU A 150 5.14 0.02 21.40
CA GLU A 150 6.17 -0.22 20.40
C GLU A 150 6.84 1.10 20.01
N TYR A 151 8.16 1.09 19.81
CA TYR A 151 8.91 2.22 19.28
C TYR A 151 9.39 1.95 17.87
N VAL A 152 9.02 2.85 16.96
CA VAL A 152 9.34 2.79 15.53
C VAL A 152 10.42 3.82 15.23
N TRP A 153 11.68 3.38 15.29
CA TRP A 153 12.87 4.22 15.15
C TRP A 153 12.93 4.98 13.81
N GLN A 154 12.43 4.39 12.71
CA GLN A 154 12.43 5.06 11.40
C GLN A 154 11.64 6.37 11.40
N THR A 155 10.65 6.47 12.29
CA THR A 155 9.74 7.62 12.36
C THR A 155 9.84 8.39 13.67
N ASP A 156 10.67 7.92 14.61
CA ASP A 156 10.76 8.40 15.99
C ASP A 156 9.36 8.51 16.65
N LYS A 157 8.63 7.40 16.64
CA LYS A 157 7.25 7.33 17.16
C LYS A 157 7.06 6.17 18.10
N TYR A 158 6.26 6.41 19.13
CA TYR A 158 5.67 5.33 19.91
C TYR A 158 4.28 5.02 19.40
N LEU A 159 4.03 3.75 19.09
CA LEU A 159 2.74 3.20 18.76
C LEU A 159 2.22 2.41 19.96
N MET A 160 0.94 2.59 20.26
CA MET A 160 0.29 1.96 21.42
C MET A 160 -1.13 1.56 21.05
N LYS A 161 -1.64 0.54 21.74
CA LYS A 161 -3.06 0.16 21.70
C LYS A 161 -3.77 0.65 22.96
N ALA A 162 -5.02 1.04 22.82
CA ALA A 162 -5.83 1.51 23.92
C ALA A 162 -7.30 1.09 23.78
N LYS A 163 -7.99 1.03 24.92
CA LYS A 163 -9.45 0.82 25.01
C LYS A 163 -10.02 1.59 26.18
N ALA A 164 -11.25 2.07 26.03
CA ALA A 164 -12.00 2.64 27.15
C ALA A 164 -12.50 1.52 28.06
N LYS A 165 -12.45 1.71 29.38
CA LYS A 165 -13.00 0.70 30.32
C LYS A 165 -14.52 0.53 30.19
N THR A 166 -15.21 1.57 29.71
CA THR A 166 -16.67 1.57 29.51
C THR A 166 -17.09 0.90 28.20
N GLU A 167 -16.19 0.77 27.23
CA GLU A 167 -16.45 0.25 25.89
C GLU A 167 -15.30 -0.71 25.50
N PRO A 168 -15.23 -1.90 26.11
CA PRO A 168 -14.07 -2.78 25.99
C PRO A 168 -13.87 -3.36 24.58
N ASP A 169 -14.91 -3.34 23.75
CA ASP A 169 -14.90 -3.90 22.39
C ASP A 169 -14.24 -2.97 21.35
N VAL A 170 -14.01 -1.70 21.71
CA VAL A 170 -13.38 -0.72 20.80
C VAL A 170 -11.89 -0.58 21.17
N THR A 171 -11.04 -1.24 20.38
CA THR A 171 -9.59 -1.07 20.44
C THR A 171 -9.15 -0.04 19.41
N PHE A 172 -8.40 0.96 19.85
CA PHE A 172 -7.89 2.03 18.99
C PHE A 172 -6.38 2.25 19.23
N SER A 173 -5.74 2.93 18.28
CA SER A 173 -4.31 3.25 18.35
C SER A 173 -4.07 4.63 18.95
N VAL A 174 -3.01 4.74 19.75
CA VAL A 174 -2.43 6.01 20.24
C VAL A 174 -1.02 6.12 19.70
N ILE A 175 -0.67 7.30 19.21
CA ILE A 175 0.63 7.60 18.60
C ILE A 175 1.24 8.76 19.36
N GLN A 176 2.48 8.61 19.80
CA GLN A 176 3.28 9.72 20.31
C GLN A 176 4.40 10.04 19.33
N SER A 177 4.51 11.31 18.97
CA SER A 177 5.52 11.87 18.05
C SER A 177 5.85 13.27 18.54
N ASP A 178 7.12 13.64 18.63
CA ASP A 178 7.56 14.96 19.13
C ASP A 178 6.93 15.35 20.48
N LYS A 179 6.83 14.39 21.41
CA LYS A 179 6.14 14.52 22.72
C LYS A 179 4.65 14.91 22.65
N GLN A 180 4.04 14.90 21.47
CA GLN A 180 2.62 15.11 21.28
C GLN A 180 1.91 13.78 21.07
N PHE A 181 0.72 13.65 21.66
CA PHE A 181 -0.12 12.46 21.50
C PHE A 181 -1.24 12.73 20.51
N LYS A 182 -1.47 11.74 19.64
CA LYS A 182 -2.63 11.64 18.76
C LYS A 182 -3.28 10.28 18.99
N ASP A 183 -4.58 10.20 18.73
CA ASP A 183 -5.33 8.96 18.90
C ASP A 183 -6.38 8.79 17.80
N THR A 184 -6.83 7.56 17.64
CA THR A 184 -7.80 7.16 16.62
C THR A 184 -9.19 6.85 17.20
N LEU A 185 -9.43 7.07 18.50
CA LEU A 185 -10.66 6.64 19.20
C LEU A 185 -11.94 7.05 18.48
N LEU A 186 -12.09 8.34 18.17
CA LEU A 186 -13.31 8.85 17.52
C LEU A 186 -13.52 8.23 16.14
N GLY A 187 -12.46 8.12 15.34
CA GLY A 187 -12.52 7.51 14.02
C GLY A 187 -12.92 6.04 14.10
N THR A 188 -12.31 5.28 15.01
CA THR A 188 -12.64 3.87 15.22
C THR A 188 -14.07 3.68 15.72
N LEU A 189 -14.47 4.43 16.75
CA LEU A 189 -15.81 4.33 17.33
C LEU A 189 -16.90 4.62 16.29
N TRP A 190 -16.78 5.73 15.57
CA TRP A 190 -17.77 6.12 14.56
C TRP A 190 -17.76 5.20 13.34
N SER A 191 -16.61 4.62 12.98
CA SER A 191 -16.54 3.60 11.93
C SER A 191 -17.27 2.32 12.31
N GLU A 192 -17.15 1.87 13.57
CA GLU A 192 -17.92 0.72 14.06
C GLU A 192 -19.42 1.01 14.09
N GLN A 193 -19.84 2.20 14.50
CA GLN A 193 -21.24 2.61 14.45
C GLN A 193 -21.79 2.66 13.01
N ALA A 194 -21.02 3.22 12.07
CA ALA A 194 -21.37 3.25 10.66
C ALA A 194 -21.45 1.83 10.05
N LYS A 195 -20.53 0.94 10.45
CA LYS A 195 -20.55 -0.47 10.05
C LYS A 195 -21.81 -1.18 10.54
N GLN A 196 -22.21 -0.96 11.79
CA GLN A 196 -23.45 -1.49 12.34
C GLN A 196 -24.69 -0.97 11.58
N GLU A 197 -24.71 0.32 11.20
CA GLU A 197 -25.78 0.91 10.39
C GLU A 197 -25.85 0.30 8.97
N LEU A 198 -24.71 0.10 8.31
CA LEU A 198 -24.65 -0.35 6.92
C LEU A 198 -24.78 -1.87 6.74
N THR A 199 -24.44 -2.67 7.75
CA THR A 199 -24.51 -4.14 7.68
C THR A 199 -25.86 -4.66 7.16
N PRO A 200 -27.03 -4.28 7.72
CA PRO A 200 -28.33 -4.76 7.21
C PRO A 200 -28.62 -4.26 5.78
N VAL A 201 -28.09 -3.11 5.39
CA VAL A 201 -28.26 -2.55 4.04
C VAL A 201 -27.48 -3.37 3.01
N PHE A 202 -26.25 -3.78 3.34
CA PHE A 202 -25.43 -4.64 2.50
C PHE A 202 -26.02 -6.03 2.36
N GLN A 203 -26.45 -6.66 3.47
CA GLN A 203 -27.11 -7.96 3.45
C GLN A 203 -28.34 -7.98 2.53
N LYS A 204 -29.08 -6.87 2.47
CA LYS A 204 -30.26 -6.72 1.60
C LYS A 204 -29.90 -6.38 0.14
N SER A 205 -28.92 -5.49 -0.07
CA SER A 205 -28.65 -4.91 -1.41
C SER A 205 -27.68 -5.75 -2.23
N PHE A 206 -26.73 -6.42 -1.56
CA PHE A 206 -25.67 -7.20 -2.15
C PHE A 206 -25.54 -8.54 -1.42
N PRO A 207 -26.49 -9.48 -1.50
CA PRO A 207 -26.45 -10.73 -0.73
C PRO A 207 -25.21 -11.62 -1.02
N GLN A 208 -24.49 -11.36 -2.11
CA GLN A 208 -23.25 -12.03 -2.49
C GLN A 208 -21.98 -11.23 -2.12
N TYR A 209 -22.12 -10.16 -1.32
CA TYR A 209 -20.96 -9.49 -0.76
C TYR A 209 -20.20 -10.48 0.12
N SER A 210 -18.88 -10.44 -0.02
CA SER A 210 -17.96 -11.24 0.76
C SER A 210 -17.64 -10.55 2.08
N SER A 211 -17.30 -9.27 2.00
CA SER A 211 -17.10 -8.40 3.16
C SER A 211 -17.22 -6.93 2.75
N PHE A 212 -17.28 -6.04 3.73
CA PHE A 212 -17.12 -4.62 3.49
C PHE A 212 -16.35 -3.98 4.66
N ARG A 213 -15.64 -2.90 4.35
CA ARG A 213 -14.99 -2.01 5.31
C ARG A 213 -15.63 -0.64 5.18
N THR A 214 -15.74 0.04 6.31
CA THR A 214 -16.10 1.45 6.31
C THR A 214 -15.23 2.19 7.30
N GLU A 215 -14.78 3.38 6.91
CA GLU A 215 -13.94 4.25 7.72
C GLU A 215 -14.48 5.67 7.69
N ILE A 216 -14.48 6.33 8.84
CA ILE A 216 -14.89 7.73 8.91
C ILE A 216 -13.67 8.64 9.11
N GLY A 217 -13.43 9.48 8.10
CA GLY A 217 -12.50 10.59 8.12
C GLY A 217 -13.20 11.88 8.55
N PHE A 218 -12.47 12.75 9.26
CA PHE A 218 -12.98 14.04 9.72
C PHE A 218 -11.88 15.09 9.67
N ASP A 219 -12.29 16.33 9.48
CA ASP A 219 -11.42 17.47 9.70
C ASP A 219 -10.90 17.50 11.16
N PRO A 220 -9.61 17.79 11.39
CA PRO A 220 -9.04 17.90 12.73
C PRO A 220 -9.77 18.89 13.64
N SER A 221 -10.37 19.96 13.10
CA SER A 221 -11.11 20.96 13.87
C SER A 221 -12.38 20.36 14.49
N LEU A 222 -13.13 19.54 13.74
CA LEU A 222 -14.33 18.86 14.22
C LEU A 222 -13.99 17.85 15.33
N LYS A 223 -12.86 17.13 15.22
CA LYS A 223 -12.41 16.19 16.28
C LYS A 223 -12.18 16.89 17.62
N ASN A 224 -11.64 18.11 17.60
CA ASN A 224 -11.39 18.88 18.82
C ASN A 224 -12.66 19.49 19.40
N GLN A 225 -13.62 19.88 18.53
CA GLN A 225 -14.92 20.42 18.95
C GLN A 225 -15.89 19.34 19.44
N ALA A 226 -15.80 18.12 18.92
CA ALA A 226 -16.72 17.03 19.25
C ALA A 226 -16.60 16.57 20.71
N VAL A 227 -15.43 16.69 21.32
CA VAL A 227 -15.17 16.25 22.70
C VAL A 227 -15.37 17.40 23.67
N GLN A 228 -16.61 17.87 23.82
CA GLN A 228 -16.96 18.85 24.85
C GLN A 228 -17.39 18.14 26.14
N GLY A 229 -16.73 18.49 27.26
CA GLY A 229 -17.08 17.97 28.58
C GLY A 229 -16.91 16.46 28.77
N GLY A 230 -16.14 15.77 27.90
CA GLY A 230 -15.95 14.32 27.94
C GLY A 230 -17.10 13.49 27.34
N LYS A 231 -18.12 14.15 26.79
CA LYS A 231 -19.17 13.47 26.02
C LYS A 231 -18.68 13.29 24.58
N ILE A 232 -18.75 12.06 24.08
CA ILE A 232 -18.48 11.73 22.68
C ILE A 232 -19.84 11.61 22.00
N PRO A 233 -20.15 12.42 20.97
CA PRO A 233 -21.40 12.31 20.23
C PRO A 233 -21.42 11.03 19.39
N ASP A 234 -22.61 10.54 19.07
CA ASP A 234 -22.80 9.42 18.14
C ASP A 234 -22.47 9.84 16.69
N TYR A 235 -22.08 8.88 15.85
CA TYR A 235 -21.85 9.08 14.42
C TYR A 235 -23.03 9.78 13.74
N LYS A 236 -24.27 9.39 14.06
CA LYS A 236 -25.47 10.03 13.49
C LYS A 236 -25.63 11.48 13.94
N GLU A 237 -25.24 11.80 15.17
CA GLU A 237 -25.28 13.18 15.66
C GLU A 237 -24.26 14.05 14.92
N ILE A 238 -23.06 13.52 14.67
CA ILE A 238 -22.02 14.25 13.93
C ILE A 238 -22.44 14.51 12.49
N ARG A 239 -22.99 13.49 11.80
CA ARG A 239 -23.52 13.63 10.43
C ARG A 239 -24.59 14.73 10.29
N GLN A 240 -25.33 15.02 11.36
CA GLN A 240 -26.35 16.08 11.35
C GLN A 240 -25.79 17.48 11.64
N ARG A 241 -24.58 17.58 12.21
CA ARG A 241 -24.02 18.84 12.70
C ARG A 241 -23.01 19.49 11.76
N SER A 242 -22.41 18.73 10.86
CA SER A 242 -21.35 19.20 9.99
C SER A 242 -21.23 18.32 8.75
N ASP A 243 -20.88 18.95 7.63
CA ASP A 243 -20.52 18.28 6.37
C ASP A 243 -19.00 17.96 6.32
N ASP A 244 -18.23 18.34 7.34
CA ASP A 244 -16.77 18.20 7.45
C ASP A 244 -16.34 16.77 7.87
N TYR A 245 -17.03 15.79 7.31
CA TYR A 245 -16.69 14.38 7.42
C TYR A 245 -16.80 13.70 6.06
N ASN A 246 -16.02 12.65 5.87
CA ASN A 246 -16.15 11.77 4.72
C ASN A 246 -16.09 10.32 5.19
N GLN A 247 -16.98 9.48 4.67
CA GLN A 247 -16.99 8.05 4.92
C GLN A 247 -16.42 7.30 3.71
N HIS A 248 -15.31 6.60 3.89
CA HIS A 248 -14.78 5.70 2.86
C HIS A 248 -15.40 4.31 3.03
N ILE A 249 -16.00 3.77 1.95
CA ILE A 249 -16.68 2.47 1.96
C ILE A 249 -16.06 1.59 0.88
N THR A 250 -15.46 0.48 1.29
CA THR A 250 -14.90 -0.53 0.38
C THR A 250 -15.72 -1.81 0.48
N VAL A 251 -16.19 -2.34 -0.65
CA VAL A 251 -17.04 -3.52 -0.71
C VAL A 251 -16.39 -4.58 -1.57
N TYR A 252 -16.30 -5.79 -1.03
CA TYR A 252 -15.74 -6.95 -1.72
C TYR A 252 -16.86 -7.87 -2.16
N VAL A 253 -16.97 -8.13 -3.47
CA VAL A 253 -18.01 -8.98 -4.03
C VAL A 253 -17.37 -10.12 -4.81
N ILE A 254 -17.69 -11.37 -4.44
CA ILE A 254 -17.29 -12.55 -5.22
C ILE A 254 -18.44 -12.91 -6.15
N ARG A 255 -18.42 -12.33 -7.35
CA ARG A 255 -19.45 -12.51 -8.38
C ARG A 255 -18.85 -12.23 -9.75
N THR A 256 -19.02 -13.16 -10.68
CA THR A 256 -18.55 -12.97 -12.05
C THR A 256 -19.50 -12.04 -12.81
N LEU A 257 -19.00 -10.86 -13.17
CA LEU A 257 -19.77 -9.92 -14.00
C LEU A 257 -19.69 -10.32 -15.47
N THR A 258 -20.85 -10.41 -16.10
CA THR A 258 -21.05 -10.72 -17.51
C THR A 258 -21.96 -9.65 -18.12
N ARG A 259 -21.99 -9.55 -19.45
CA ARG A 259 -22.90 -8.63 -20.16
C ARG A 259 -24.36 -8.79 -19.72
N ASN A 260 -24.76 -10.01 -19.36
CA ASN A 260 -26.14 -10.34 -19.00
C ASN A 260 -26.53 -9.90 -17.58
N ASN A 261 -25.57 -9.76 -16.66
CA ASN A 261 -25.87 -9.44 -15.26
C ASN A 261 -25.33 -8.07 -14.80
N GLN A 262 -24.49 -7.43 -15.61
CA GLN A 262 -23.83 -6.17 -15.28
C GLN A 262 -24.84 -5.04 -15.05
N THR A 263 -25.86 -4.92 -15.89
CA THR A 263 -26.91 -3.88 -15.72
C THR A 263 -27.66 -4.03 -14.40
N ASP A 264 -28.00 -5.25 -13.99
CA ASP A 264 -28.71 -5.48 -12.73
C ASP A 264 -27.82 -5.24 -11.51
N GLU A 265 -26.52 -5.51 -11.66
CA GLU A 265 -25.52 -5.17 -10.66
C GLU A 265 -25.38 -3.64 -10.51
N MET A 266 -25.27 -2.89 -11.61
CA MET A 266 -25.25 -1.43 -11.59
C MET A 266 -26.52 -0.86 -10.93
N LYS A 267 -27.69 -1.47 -11.11
CA LYS A 267 -28.92 -1.06 -10.40
C LYS A 267 -28.81 -1.29 -8.88
N LYS A 268 -28.10 -2.31 -8.41
CA LYS A 268 -27.83 -2.51 -6.96
C LYS A 268 -26.94 -1.41 -6.42
N VAL A 269 -25.86 -1.09 -7.15
CA VAL A 269 -24.96 0.02 -6.82
C VAL A 269 -25.73 1.34 -6.73
N LEU A 270 -26.55 1.65 -7.73
CA LEU A 270 -27.38 2.86 -7.71
C LEU A 270 -28.34 2.89 -6.52
N ARG A 271 -28.99 1.76 -6.18
CA ARG A 271 -29.87 1.68 -5.00
C ARG A 271 -29.12 1.93 -3.70
N PHE A 272 -27.90 1.40 -3.58
CA PHE A 272 -27.06 1.62 -2.40
C PHE A 272 -26.63 3.08 -2.28
N ILE A 273 -26.16 3.68 -3.38
CA ILE A 273 -25.83 5.11 -3.44
C ILE A 273 -27.04 5.98 -3.09
N ASN A 274 -28.23 5.66 -3.61
CA ASN A 274 -29.45 6.36 -3.27
C ASN A 274 -29.81 6.24 -1.78
N TYR A 275 -29.54 5.09 -1.15
CA TYR A 275 -29.68 4.94 0.29
C TYR A 275 -28.73 5.88 1.03
N LEU A 276 -27.46 5.94 0.65
CA LEU A 276 -26.47 6.83 1.29
C LEU A 276 -26.88 8.30 1.15
N ASN A 277 -27.20 8.73 -0.07
CA ASN A 277 -27.66 10.09 -0.36
C ASN A 277 -28.93 10.45 0.42
N LYS A 278 -29.92 9.54 0.51
CA LYS A 278 -31.15 9.78 1.27
C LYS A 278 -30.92 9.92 2.78
N ASN A 279 -29.86 9.30 3.30
CA ASN A 279 -29.50 9.38 4.71
C ASN A 279 -28.43 10.44 5.00
N ASN A 280 -28.17 11.34 4.03
CA ASN A 280 -27.15 12.39 4.11
C ASN A 280 -25.76 11.84 4.46
N ILE A 281 -25.41 10.67 3.89
CA ILE A 281 -24.09 10.07 4.09
C ILE A 281 -23.15 10.61 3.03
N ASN A 282 -22.25 11.53 3.42
CA ASN A 282 -21.12 11.94 2.59
C ASN A 282 -20.10 10.80 2.53
N ALA A 283 -19.89 10.24 1.33
CA ALA A 283 -19.05 9.06 1.17
C ALA A 283 -18.28 9.02 -0.16
N THR A 284 -17.13 8.38 -0.07
CA THR A 284 -16.39 7.79 -1.19
C THR A 284 -16.67 6.29 -1.18
N ILE A 285 -16.96 5.71 -2.35
CA ILE A 285 -17.23 4.27 -2.47
C ILE A 285 -16.28 3.62 -3.45
N GLU A 286 -15.83 2.43 -3.08
CA GLU A 286 -15.19 1.46 -3.95
C GLU A 286 -15.89 0.10 -3.84
N ILE A 287 -16.23 -0.51 -4.97
CA ILE A 287 -16.79 -1.87 -5.03
C ILE A 287 -15.93 -2.71 -5.96
N ARG A 288 -15.33 -3.77 -5.42
CA ARG A 288 -14.42 -4.66 -6.11
C ARG A 288 -15.11 -5.99 -6.43
N TYR A 289 -15.15 -6.34 -7.71
CA TYR A 289 -15.79 -7.55 -8.21
C TYR A 289 -14.76 -8.61 -8.61
N TYR A 290 -14.71 -9.68 -7.82
CA TYR A 290 -13.83 -10.82 -8.05
C TYR A 290 -14.56 -11.97 -8.74
N HIS A 291 -13.85 -12.70 -9.57
CA HIS A 291 -14.37 -13.87 -10.28
C HIS A 291 -14.77 -15.00 -9.31
N GLU A 292 -15.89 -15.67 -9.59
CA GLU A 292 -16.46 -16.73 -8.73
C GLU A 292 -15.58 -17.98 -8.59
N SER A 293 -14.58 -18.15 -9.45
CA SER A 293 -13.57 -19.22 -9.30
C SER A 293 -12.83 -19.18 -7.96
N LEU A 294 -12.81 -18.03 -7.27
CA LEU A 294 -12.31 -17.96 -5.89
C LEU A 294 -13.03 -18.94 -4.96
N LEU A 295 -14.36 -19.06 -5.09
CA LEU A 295 -15.16 -20.00 -4.29
C LEU A 295 -14.78 -21.45 -4.60
N GLN A 296 -14.50 -21.76 -5.87
CA GLN A 296 -14.07 -23.08 -6.32
C GLN A 296 -12.69 -23.45 -5.75
N ASN A 297 -11.83 -22.45 -5.53
CA ASN A 297 -10.52 -22.59 -4.90
C ASN A 297 -10.57 -22.57 -3.37
N GLY A 298 -11.76 -22.64 -2.76
CA GLY A 298 -11.94 -22.68 -1.31
C GLY A 298 -11.87 -21.32 -0.60
N VAL A 299 -11.71 -20.22 -1.34
CA VAL A 299 -11.70 -18.87 -0.78
C VAL A 299 -13.13 -18.48 -0.42
N LYS A 300 -13.43 -18.44 0.88
CA LYS A 300 -14.76 -18.08 1.38
C LYS A 300 -14.97 -16.57 1.52
N GLN A 301 -13.88 -15.83 1.74
CA GLN A 301 -13.94 -14.40 1.99
C GLN A 301 -12.75 -13.64 1.39
N VAL A 302 -13.04 -12.51 0.74
CA VAL A 302 -12.06 -11.48 0.39
C VAL A 302 -12.31 -10.25 1.27
N ASN A 303 -11.26 -9.69 1.84
CA ASN A 303 -11.26 -8.49 2.68
C ASN A 303 -9.93 -7.74 2.52
N ILE A 304 -9.73 -6.65 3.27
CA ILE A 304 -8.52 -5.84 3.14
C ILE A 304 -7.22 -6.56 3.52
N ASP A 305 -7.30 -7.59 4.38
CA ASP A 305 -6.11 -8.30 4.87
C ASP A 305 -5.60 -9.31 3.83
N ASN A 306 -6.44 -9.75 2.89
CA ASN A 306 -6.10 -10.77 1.88
C ASN A 306 -6.43 -10.39 0.44
N GLU A 307 -6.90 -9.17 0.17
CA GLU A 307 -7.27 -8.75 -1.18
C GLU A 307 -6.10 -8.82 -2.19
N GLY A 308 -4.88 -8.55 -1.71
CA GLY A 308 -3.66 -8.60 -2.53
C GLY A 308 -3.39 -10.00 -3.09
N ASP A 309 -3.64 -11.04 -2.30
CA ASP A 309 -3.48 -12.44 -2.70
C ASP A 309 -4.47 -12.86 -3.79
N HIS A 310 -5.52 -12.08 -3.97
CA HIS A 310 -6.63 -12.37 -4.87
C HIS A 310 -6.75 -11.36 -6.03
N ILE A 311 -5.78 -10.45 -6.19
CA ILE A 311 -5.83 -9.39 -7.19
C ILE A 311 -6.00 -9.92 -8.63
N ASN A 312 -5.41 -11.08 -8.95
CA ASN A 312 -5.52 -11.71 -10.27
C ASN A 312 -6.96 -12.15 -10.63
N PHE A 313 -7.83 -12.27 -9.62
CA PHE A 313 -9.24 -12.59 -9.78
C PHE A 313 -10.14 -11.35 -9.85
N LEU A 314 -9.60 -10.14 -9.59
CA LEU A 314 -10.34 -8.88 -9.76
C LEU A 314 -10.67 -8.67 -11.25
N GLN A 315 -11.95 -8.43 -11.54
CA GLN A 315 -12.44 -8.28 -12.92
C GLN A 315 -12.88 -6.84 -13.20
N TYR A 316 -13.63 -6.27 -12.25
CA TYR A 316 -14.22 -4.96 -12.37
C TYR A 316 -14.16 -4.22 -11.04
N MET A 317 -14.20 -2.91 -11.14
CA MET A 317 -14.26 -2.01 -10.01
C MET A 317 -15.27 -0.91 -10.31
N PHE A 318 -16.09 -0.55 -9.33
CA PHE A 318 -16.84 0.69 -9.33
C PHE A 318 -16.22 1.65 -8.32
N GLU A 319 -15.98 2.89 -8.71
CA GLU A 319 -15.38 3.91 -7.87
C GLU A 319 -16.13 5.24 -8.00
N SER A 320 -16.33 5.93 -6.88
CA SER A 320 -16.92 7.25 -6.82
C SER A 320 -16.36 8.03 -5.63
N ASP A 321 -15.64 9.11 -5.90
CA ASP A 321 -15.07 10.00 -4.88
C ASP A 321 -16.14 10.75 -4.09
N ASP A 322 -17.25 11.10 -4.74
CA ASP A 322 -18.40 11.78 -4.15
C ASP A 322 -19.71 11.13 -4.63
N VAL A 323 -20.33 10.33 -3.75
CA VAL A 323 -21.59 9.63 -4.03
C VAL A 323 -22.77 10.57 -4.33
N SER A 324 -22.67 11.84 -3.94
CA SER A 324 -23.70 12.83 -4.24
C SER A 324 -23.77 13.15 -5.73
N GLN A 325 -22.70 12.94 -6.50
CA GLN A 325 -22.68 13.16 -7.95
C GLN A 325 -23.35 12.03 -8.75
N VAL A 326 -23.53 10.85 -8.15
CA VAL A 326 -24.08 9.69 -8.83
C VAL A 326 -25.61 9.66 -8.66
N LYS A 327 -26.34 10.03 -9.71
CA LYS A 327 -27.82 10.15 -9.69
C LYS A 327 -28.54 9.13 -10.56
N THR A 328 -27.88 8.63 -11.60
CA THR A 328 -28.47 7.80 -12.64
C THR A 328 -27.65 6.54 -12.88
N LEU A 329 -28.23 5.59 -13.62
CA LEU A 329 -27.51 4.39 -14.01
C LEU A 329 -26.31 4.69 -14.92
N LYS A 330 -26.39 5.75 -15.72
CA LYS A 330 -25.31 6.21 -16.60
C LYS A 330 -24.12 6.73 -15.78
N ASP A 331 -24.38 7.38 -14.65
CA ASP A 331 -23.32 7.84 -13.74
C ASP A 331 -22.63 6.64 -13.09
N VAL A 332 -23.39 5.61 -12.72
CA VAL A 332 -22.82 4.34 -12.24
C VAL A 332 -21.97 3.68 -13.32
N GLU A 333 -22.47 3.61 -14.55
CA GLU A 333 -21.73 3.05 -15.68
C GLU A 333 -20.40 3.78 -15.91
N ALA A 334 -20.36 5.11 -15.78
CA ALA A 334 -19.14 5.90 -15.90
C ALA A 334 -18.10 5.60 -14.80
N GLY A 335 -18.55 5.20 -13.61
CA GLY A 335 -17.68 4.78 -12.50
C GLY A 335 -17.20 3.33 -12.60
N PHE A 336 -17.79 2.50 -13.47
CA PHE A 336 -17.38 1.11 -13.65
C PHE A 336 -16.18 0.99 -14.58
N ARG A 337 -15.15 0.28 -14.14
CA ARG A 337 -13.92 0.01 -14.91
C ARG A 337 -13.61 -1.47 -14.94
N SER A 338 -13.13 -1.96 -16.08
CA SER A 338 -12.51 -3.29 -16.15
C SER A 338 -11.05 -3.18 -15.72
N VAL A 339 -10.58 -4.16 -14.95
CA VAL A 339 -9.22 -4.19 -14.40
C VAL A 339 -8.29 -5.10 -15.23
N LYS A 340 -8.79 -5.69 -16.32
CA LYS A 340 -8.05 -6.60 -17.20
C LYS A 340 -7.86 -6.06 -18.61
#